data_AF-A0AAV1VAD2-F1
#
_entry.id   AF-A0AAV1VAD2-F1
#
_cell.length_a   1.000
_cell.length_b   1.000
_cell.length_c   1.000
_cell.angle_alpha   90.00
_cell.angle_beta   90.00
_cell.angle_gamma   90.00
#
_symmetry.space_group_name_H-M   'P 1'
#
loop_
_entity.id
_entity.type
_entity.pdbx_description
1 polymer ?
#
loop_
_entity_poly.entity_id
_entity_poly.type
_entity_poly.pdbx_seq_one_letter_code
_entity_poly.pdbx_strand_id
1 'polypeptide(L)'
;MKRFTPLHDGLVASTHQRKQDVDGPDVAGLLAPPVSLLDIRQMASSPEALLSPSASTALPCPSPVKLVDFGNYLGANELAAYADADARGGFDVQTVTYRAPEVAAGLLLCSAMDMWSLGCLLLECVSGKPLFTPPPLETSVQERADVVKVENAHLLKQIERILTNGVQL
;
A
#
# COMPACT_ATOMS: atom_id res chain seq x y z
N MET A 1 70.92 13.50 0.36
CA MET A 1 70.51 14.57 -0.59
C MET A 1 69.35 14.04 -1.44
N LYS A 2 68.30 14.87 -1.64
CA LYS A 2 66.98 14.63 -2.29
C LYS A 2 65.97 13.90 -1.38
N ARG A 3 65.27 14.58 -0.46
CA ARG A 3 64.04 15.43 -0.55
C ARG A 3 62.82 14.69 -1.12
N PHE A 4 61.89 14.35 -0.21
CA PHE A 4 60.51 13.95 -0.43
C PHE A 4 59.62 14.88 0.40
N THR A 5 58.71 15.61 -0.24
CA THR A 5 57.52 16.27 0.33
C THR A 5 56.46 16.27 -0.80
N PRO A 6 55.15 16.20 -0.50
CA PRO A 6 54.42 17.31 0.11
C PRO A 6 53.51 16.94 1.29
N LEU A 7 53.28 17.97 2.10
CA LEU A 7 52.35 18.05 3.23
C LEU A 7 51.17 18.93 2.79
N HIS A 8 50.04 18.68 3.44
CA HIS A 8 48.70 19.21 3.27
C HIS A 8 48.56 20.74 3.40
N ASP A 9 47.46 21.28 2.83
CA ASP A 9 46.54 22.30 3.39
C ASP A 9 46.17 23.48 2.47
N GLY A 10 44.84 23.70 2.34
CA GLY A 10 44.25 24.99 2.73
C GLY A 10 43.73 25.95 1.65
N LEU A 11 42.43 25.81 1.34
CA LEU A 11 41.38 26.84 1.50
C LEU A 11 41.22 28.04 0.50
N VAL A 12 39.93 28.26 0.15
CA VAL A 12 39.16 29.52 -0.15
C VAL A 12 38.85 29.95 -1.60
N ALA A 13 37.54 29.85 -1.92
CA ALA A 13 36.63 30.72 -2.71
C ALA A 13 36.86 31.03 -4.20
N SER A 14 35.80 30.94 -5.02
CA SER A 14 34.86 32.06 -5.25
C SER A 14 33.83 31.79 -6.38
N THR A 15 32.56 32.03 -6.04
CA THR A 15 31.42 32.66 -6.75
C THR A 15 31.15 32.58 -8.28
N HIS A 16 29.83 32.56 -8.58
CA HIS A 16 29.12 32.94 -9.83
C HIS A 16 29.11 31.88 -10.98
N GLN A 17 28.02 31.52 -11.66
CA GLN A 17 26.66 32.06 -11.82
C GLN A 17 25.88 31.12 -12.78
N ARG A 18 24.63 30.75 -12.48
CA ARG A 18 23.44 30.89 -13.38
C ARG A 18 22.28 29.97 -12.97
N LYS A 19 21.20 30.66 -12.62
CA LYS A 19 19.81 30.24 -12.65
C LYS A 19 19.49 29.67 -14.05
N GLN A 20 18.99 28.44 -14.10
CA GLN A 20 18.19 27.95 -15.22
C GLN A 20 16.79 27.67 -14.69
N ASP A 21 15.93 28.66 -14.92
CA ASP A 21 14.50 28.47 -15.05
C ASP A 21 14.28 27.47 -16.21
N VAL A 22 13.64 26.33 -15.93
CA VAL A 22 13.00 25.50 -16.93
C VAL A 22 11.56 25.34 -16.48
N ASP A 23 10.70 26.16 -17.08
CA ASP A 23 9.26 25.97 -17.09
C ASP A 23 8.95 24.60 -17.72
N GLY A 24 8.72 23.60 -16.86
CA GLY A 24 8.11 22.33 -17.24
C GLY A 24 6.59 22.46 -17.17
N PRO A 25 5.83 21.88 -18.11
CA PRO A 25 4.40 22.10 -18.22
C PRO A 25 3.68 21.58 -16.97
N ASP A 26 2.77 22.42 -16.49
CA ASP A 26 1.69 22.08 -15.58
C ASP A 26 0.95 20.84 -16.09
N VAL A 27 1.28 19.67 -15.52
CA VAL A 27 0.49 18.45 -15.63
C VAL A 27 -0.31 18.27 -14.34
N ALA A 28 -1.17 19.24 -14.06
CA ALA A 28 -2.44 18.99 -13.39
C ALA A 28 -3.18 17.85 -14.13
N GLY A 29 -2.98 16.62 -13.66
CA GLY A 29 -3.46 15.42 -14.34
C GLY A 29 -3.54 14.22 -13.41
N LEU A 30 -4.52 14.24 -12.51
CA LEU A 30 -5.27 13.07 -12.03
C LEU A 30 -4.44 11.83 -11.62
N LEU A 31 -3.55 11.96 -10.64
CA LEU A 31 -2.94 10.79 -9.98
C LEU A 31 -3.67 10.56 -8.66
N ALA A 32 -4.71 9.75 -8.68
CA ALA A 32 -5.35 9.28 -7.46
C ALA A 32 -4.35 8.37 -6.73
N PRO A 33 -3.88 8.75 -5.51
CA PRO A 33 -2.84 8.01 -4.85
C PRO A 33 -3.40 6.82 -4.06
N PRO A 34 -2.56 5.83 -3.78
CA PRO A 34 -2.99 4.55 -3.26
C PRO A 34 -3.22 4.44 -1.73
N VAL A 35 -3.89 3.36 -1.27
CA VAL A 35 -4.77 3.26 -0.08
C VAL A 35 -4.17 2.44 1.09
N SER A 36 -4.33 2.87 2.35
CA SER A 36 -4.27 2.02 3.55
C SER A 36 -5.66 1.91 4.19
N LEU A 37 -6.11 0.70 4.49
CA LEU A 37 -7.54 0.35 4.54
C LEU A 37 -8.13 0.13 5.95
N LEU A 38 -7.33 0.35 7.01
CA LEU A 38 -7.80 0.18 8.39
C LEU A 38 -8.99 1.10 8.71
N ASP A 39 -9.01 2.30 8.14
CA ASP A 39 -10.02 3.32 8.43
C ASP A 39 -11.33 3.16 7.64
N ILE A 40 -11.35 2.38 6.55
CA ILE A 40 -12.59 2.20 5.77
C ILE A 40 -13.61 1.33 6.52
N ARG A 41 -13.13 0.41 7.38
CA ARG A 41 -14.00 -0.34 8.28
C ARG A 41 -14.75 0.56 9.26
N GLN A 42 -14.17 1.68 9.65
CA GLN A 42 -14.78 2.61 10.60
C GLN A 42 -15.90 3.44 9.96
N MET A 43 -15.90 3.61 8.63
CA MET A 43 -17.01 4.23 7.90
C MET A 43 -18.17 3.25 7.64
N ALA A 44 -17.88 1.96 7.41
CA ALA A 44 -18.91 0.94 7.20
C ALA A 44 -19.62 0.51 8.49
N SER A 45 -19.00 0.74 9.66
CA SER A 45 -19.49 0.33 10.98
C SER A 45 -20.40 1.36 11.67
N SER A 46 -21.16 2.18 10.95
CA SER A 46 -22.26 2.96 11.53
C SER A 46 -23.62 2.30 11.19
N PRO A 47 -24.04 1.25 11.93
CA PRO A 47 -25.34 0.64 11.75
C PRO A 47 -26.34 1.19 12.77
N GLU A 48 -26.83 2.42 12.60
CA GLU A 48 -28.12 2.87 13.19
C GLU A 48 -28.69 3.95 12.26
N ALA A 49 -29.91 3.93 11.75
CA ALA A 49 -31.09 3.19 12.14
C ALA A 49 -32.09 3.23 10.99
N LEU A 50 -32.55 2.10 10.44
CA LEU A 50 -33.78 2.07 9.63
C LEU A 50 -34.45 0.70 9.68
N LEU A 51 -35.13 0.41 10.80
CA LEU A 51 -36.29 -0.48 10.81
C LEU A 51 -37.49 0.32 11.34
N SER A 52 -38.10 1.10 10.45
CA SER A 52 -39.44 1.69 10.60
C SER A 52 -40.16 1.51 9.26
N PRO A 53 -41.35 0.88 9.21
CA PRO A 53 -42.05 0.63 7.94
C PRO A 53 -42.90 1.81 7.46
N SER A 54 -42.60 3.05 7.89
CA SER A 54 -43.36 4.22 7.47
C SER A 54 -42.51 5.49 7.51
N ALA A 55 -41.72 5.74 6.47
CA ALA A 55 -41.21 7.08 6.13
C ALA A 55 -40.61 7.08 4.73
N SER A 56 -40.85 8.19 4.02
CA SER A 56 -40.46 8.54 2.67
C SER A 56 -39.12 8.01 2.16
N THR A 57 -39.09 7.74 0.85
CA THR A 57 -37.92 7.61 -0.01
C THR A 57 -37.01 8.85 0.06
N ALA A 58 -36.30 9.02 1.17
CA ALA A 58 -35.11 9.86 1.21
C ALA A 58 -33.94 8.97 0.79
N LEU A 59 -33.42 9.19 -0.41
CA LEU A 59 -32.12 8.62 -0.78
C LEU A 59 -31.12 9.03 0.32
N PRO A 60 -30.34 8.10 0.88
CA PRO A 60 -29.34 8.46 1.88
C PRO A 60 -28.46 9.57 1.30
N CYS A 61 -28.37 10.70 2.01
CA CYS A 61 -27.50 11.80 1.61
C CYS A 61 -26.09 11.22 1.43
N PRO A 62 -25.47 11.33 0.23
CA PRO A 62 -24.14 10.78 0.03
C PRO A 62 -23.18 11.52 0.96
N SER A 63 -22.71 10.82 1.99
CA SER A 63 -21.61 11.30 2.81
C SER A 63 -20.35 11.27 1.95
N PRO A 64 -19.57 12.37 1.90
CA PRO A 64 -18.33 12.39 1.15
C PRO A 64 -17.35 11.38 1.77
N VAL A 65 -16.91 10.40 0.98
CA VAL A 65 -15.84 9.47 1.35
C VAL A 65 -14.50 10.13 1.05
N LYS A 66 -13.56 10.06 2.02
CA LYS A 66 -12.21 10.60 1.89
C LYS A 66 -11.20 9.52 2.23
N LEU A 67 -10.12 9.46 1.46
CA LEU A 67 -8.97 8.62 1.78
C LEU A 67 -8.13 9.29 2.87
N VAL A 68 -7.66 8.49 3.82
CA VAL A 68 -6.87 8.90 4.99
C VAL A 68 -5.73 7.90 5.22
N ASP A 69 -4.85 8.23 6.17
CA ASP A 69 -3.69 7.42 6.58
C ASP A 69 -2.68 7.11 5.45
N PHE A 70 -1.87 8.11 5.11
CA PHE A 70 -0.75 7.98 4.17
C PHE A 70 0.57 7.56 4.86
N GLY A 71 0.51 7.02 6.09
CA GLY A 71 1.71 6.64 6.85
C GLY A 71 2.58 5.59 6.18
N ASN A 72 1.98 4.76 5.32
CA ASN A 72 2.65 3.71 4.54
C ASN A 72 2.77 4.04 3.04
N TYR A 73 2.62 5.32 2.66
CA TYR A 73 2.82 5.74 1.28
C TYR A 73 4.25 5.43 0.82
N LEU A 74 4.38 4.79 -0.34
CA LEU A 74 5.67 4.51 -0.97
C LEU A 74 5.89 5.48 -2.13
N GLY A 75 6.92 6.32 -2.00
CA GLY A 75 7.39 7.18 -3.09
C GLY A 75 8.27 6.42 -4.08
N ALA A 76 8.69 7.12 -5.13
CA ALA A 76 9.52 6.54 -6.18
C ALA A 76 10.86 5.97 -5.64
N ASN A 77 11.44 6.62 -4.63
CA ASN A 77 12.70 6.20 -4.03
C ASN A 77 12.53 4.92 -3.21
N GLU A 78 11.47 4.83 -2.41
CA GLU A 78 11.15 3.63 -1.64
C GLU A 78 10.84 2.46 -2.57
N LEU A 79 10.10 2.71 -3.66
CA LEU A 79 9.80 1.71 -4.67
C LEU A 79 11.06 1.14 -5.33
N ALA A 80 12.03 2.01 -5.66
CA ALA A 80 13.32 1.59 -6.19
C ALA A 80 14.10 0.74 -5.18
N ALA A 81 14.08 1.11 -3.89
CA ALA A 81 14.72 0.31 -2.84
C ALA A 81 14.11 -1.09 -2.70
N TYR A 82 12.78 -1.22 -2.88
CA TYR A 82 12.11 -2.52 -2.90
C TYR A 82 12.39 -3.33 -4.17
N ALA A 83 12.60 -2.67 -5.32
CA ALA A 83 12.92 -3.35 -6.57
C ALA A 83 14.28 -4.08 -6.53
N ASP A 84 15.24 -3.53 -5.78
CA ASP A 84 16.57 -4.11 -5.60
C ASP A 84 16.66 -5.10 -4.42
N ALA A 85 15.59 -5.26 -3.64
CA ALA A 85 15.57 -6.14 -2.48
C ALA A 85 15.30 -7.61 -2.85
N ASP A 86 16.04 -8.55 -2.26
CA ASP A 86 15.71 -9.98 -2.33
C ASP A 86 14.53 -10.31 -1.42
N ALA A 87 13.32 -10.18 -1.96
CA ALA A 87 12.06 -10.36 -1.25
C ALA A 87 11.53 -11.80 -1.33
N ARG A 88 12.40 -12.80 -1.15
CA ARG A 88 12.00 -14.22 -1.04
C ARG A 88 11.03 -14.40 0.12
N GLY A 89 9.73 -14.37 -0.17
CA GLY A 89 8.67 -14.41 0.83
C GLY A 89 7.68 -13.25 0.79
N GLY A 90 7.85 -12.29 -0.12
CA GLY A 90 7.00 -11.11 -0.26
C GLY A 90 7.39 -9.95 0.65
N PHE A 91 6.68 -8.84 0.47
CA PHE A 91 6.86 -7.60 1.22
C PHE A 91 5.82 -7.43 2.31
N ASP A 92 6.13 -6.59 3.30
CA ASP A 92 5.26 -6.24 4.42
C ASP A 92 4.76 -4.78 4.31
N VAL A 93 4.10 -4.45 3.19
CA VAL A 93 3.70 -3.06 2.83
C VAL A 93 2.19 -2.84 2.72
N GLN A 94 1.37 -3.85 3.04
CA GLN A 94 -0.10 -3.75 3.07
C GLN A 94 -0.68 -4.64 4.17
N THR A 95 -1.86 -4.30 4.70
CA THR A 95 -2.61 -5.23 5.56
C THR A 95 -2.94 -6.51 4.80
N VAL A 96 -2.62 -7.68 5.37
CA VAL A 96 -2.69 -9.00 4.70
C VAL A 96 -4.03 -9.26 4.00
N THR A 97 -5.16 -8.93 4.65
CA THR A 97 -6.52 -9.09 4.12
C THR A 97 -6.74 -8.39 2.77
N TYR A 98 -6.03 -7.30 2.49
CA TYR A 98 -6.19 -6.49 1.28
C TYR A 98 -4.91 -6.47 0.44
N ARG A 99 -3.94 -7.33 0.77
CA ARG A 99 -2.61 -7.34 0.17
C ARG A 99 -2.68 -7.90 -1.25
N ALA A 100 -2.00 -7.22 -2.17
CA ALA A 100 -1.94 -7.61 -3.57
C ALA A 100 -1.07 -8.87 -3.79
N PRO A 101 -1.37 -9.69 -4.81
CA PRO A 101 -0.59 -10.88 -5.10
C PRO A 101 0.88 -10.56 -5.41
N GLU A 102 1.16 -9.45 -6.09
CA GLU A 102 2.53 -8.98 -6.37
C GLU A 102 3.28 -8.61 -5.08
N VAL A 103 2.59 -8.01 -4.10
CA VAL A 103 3.18 -7.69 -2.79
C VAL A 103 3.47 -8.98 -2.02
N ALA A 104 2.52 -9.91 -1.99
CA ALA A 104 2.68 -11.19 -1.30
C ALA A 104 3.72 -12.11 -1.95
N ALA A 105 3.91 -12.00 -3.27
CA ALA A 105 4.90 -12.78 -4.01
C ALA A 105 6.29 -12.14 -4.06
N GLY A 106 6.42 -10.87 -3.64
CA GLY A 106 7.70 -10.14 -3.68
C GLY A 106 8.09 -9.71 -5.09
N LEU A 107 7.09 -9.40 -5.91
CA LEU A 107 7.24 -8.90 -7.28
C LEU A 107 7.30 -7.37 -7.30
N LEU A 108 7.59 -6.81 -8.47
CA LEU A 108 7.66 -5.36 -8.69
C LEU A 108 6.40 -4.65 -8.20
N LEU A 109 6.59 -3.78 -7.22
CA LEU A 109 5.53 -2.97 -6.64
C LEU A 109 5.16 -1.84 -7.60
N CYS A 110 3.87 -1.54 -7.71
CA CYS A 110 3.35 -0.42 -8.48
C CYS A 110 1.98 -0.01 -7.93
N SER A 111 1.42 1.11 -8.41
CA SER A 111 0.11 1.61 -7.94
C SER A 111 -1.08 0.67 -8.20
N ALA A 112 -0.90 -0.40 -8.99
CA ALA A 112 -1.92 -1.43 -9.19
C ALA A 112 -2.21 -2.21 -7.89
N MET A 113 -1.24 -2.32 -6.97
CA MET A 113 -1.40 -3.04 -5.71
C MET A 113 -2.53 -2.47 -4.84
N ASP A 114 -2.87 -1.21 -5.04
CA ASP A 114 -3.89 -0.52 -4.26
C ASP A 114 -5.25 -0.53 -4.94
N MET A 115 -5.25 -0.68 -6.27
CA MET A 115 -6.48 -1.02 -7.00
C MET A 115 -6.94 -2.42 -6.62
N TRP A 116 -6.00 -3.34 -6.35
CA TRP A 116 -6.31 -4.63 -5.76
C TRP A 116 -6.96 -4.48 -4.38
N SER A 117 -6.35 -3.71 -3.47
CA SER A 117 -6.89 -3.47 -2.13
C SER A 117 -8.29 -2.84 -2.16
N LEU A 118 -8.50 -1.87 -3.06
CA LEU A 118 -9.81 -1.27 -3.31
C LEU A 118 -10.83 -2.30 -3.78
N GLY A 119 -10.48 -3.19 -4.70
CA GLY A 119 -11.36 -4.27 -5.17
C GLY A 119 -11.77 -5.20 -4.03
N CYS A 120 -10.83 -5.60 -3.18
CA CYS A 120 -11.10 -6.43 -2.01
C CYS A 120 -12.08 -5.75 -1.05
N LEU A 121 -11.88 -4.46 -0.79
CA LEU A 121 -12.76 -3.66 0.05
C LEU A 121 -14.17 -3.53 -0.53
N LEU A 122 -14.31 -3.26 -1.82
CA LEU A 122 -15.62 -3.13 -2.44
C LEU A 122 -16.40 -4.46 -2.34
N LEU A 123 -15.72 -5.60 -2.51
CA LEU A 123 -16.33 -6.91 -2.31
C LEU A 123 -16.68 -7.19 -0.84
N GLU A 124 -15.89 -6.70 0.11
CA GLU A 124 -16.23 -6.74 1.54
C GLU A 124 -17.46 -5.89 1.85
N CYS A 125 -17.60 -4.70 1.26
CA CYS A 125 -18.79 -3.87 1.41
C CYS A 125 -20.06 -4.56 0.87
N VAL A 126 -19.95 -5.29 -0.24
CA VAL A 126 -21.09 -6.01 -0.84
C VAL A 126 -21.46 -7.26 -0.05
N SER A 127 -20.47 -8.05 0.38
CA SER A 127 -20.69 -9.34 1.05
C SER A 127 -20.82 -9.24 2.58
N GLY A 128 -20.42 -8.12 3.16
CA GLY A 128 -20.31 -7.92 4.62
C GLY A 128 -19.19 -8.72 5.27
N LYS A 129 -18.30 -9.35 4.51
CA LYS A 129 -17.22 -10.23 5.00
C LYS A 129 -15.93 -9.98 4.22
N PRO A 130 -14.75 -10.05 4.86
CA PRO A 130 -13.49 -9.91 4.15
C PRO A 130 -13.31 -11.01 3.10
N LEU A 131 -12.83 -10.62 1.92
CA LEU A 131 -12.57 -11.55 0.81
C LEU A 131 -11.47 -12.56 1.14
N PHE A 132 -10.46 -12.11 1.89
CA PHE A 132 -9.32 -12.92 2.33
C PHE A 132 -9.15 -12.81 3.84
N THR A 133 -8.71 -13.88 4.49
CA THR A 133 -8.42 -13.86 5.94
C THR A 133 -6.96 -14.23 6.20
N PRO A 134 -6.27 -13.57 7.16
CA PRO A 134 -4.95 -14.01 7.57
C PRO A 134 -5.03 -15.40 8.24
N PRO A 135 -3.92 -16.15 8.26
CA PRO A 135 -3.86 -17.42 8.97
C PRO A 135 -4.10 -17.22 10.48
N PRO A 136 -4.66 -18.21 11.19
CA PRO A 136 -4.78 -18.17 12.65
C PRO A 136 -3.41 -17.96 13.31
N LEU A 137 -3.38 -17.17 14.38
CA LEU A 137 -2.18 -16.90 15.16
C LEU A 137 -1.84 -18.13 16.05
N GLU A 138 -1.36 -19.21 15.45
CA GLU A 138 -0.83 -20.34 16.22
C GLU A 138 0.60 -20.00 16.67
N THR A 139 0.69 -19.33 17.82
CA THR A 139 1.92 -18.79 18.38
C THR A 139 2.69 -19.83 19.17
N SER A 140 3.79 -20.32 18.60
CA SER A 140 4.98 -20.70 19.37
C SER A 140 6.20 -20.10 18.69
N VAL A 141 6.58 -18.89 19.11
CA VAL A 141 7.85 -18.19 18.81
C VAL A 141 8.27 -18.23 17.33
N GLN A 142 7.60 -17.46 16.48
CA GLN A 142 7.99 -17.31 15.07
C GLN A 142 8.51 -15.88 14.82
N GLU A 143 9.69 -15.75 14.21
CA GLU A 143 10.28 -14.44 13.88
C GLU A 143 9.40 -13.68 12.88
N ARG A 144 9.41 -12.33 12.90
CA ARG A 144 8.55 -11.49 12.03
C ARG A 144 8.65 -11.85 10.54
N ALA A 145 9.86 -12.16 10.05
CA ALA A 145 10.08 -12.54 8.66
C ALA A 145 9.38 -13.85 8.29
N ASP A 146 9.31 -14.80 9.23
CA ASP A 146 8.62 -16.07 9.03
C ASP A 146 7.11 -15.91 9.11
N VAL A 147 6.62 -15.01 9.96
CA VAL A 147 5.18 -14.64 10.01
C VAL A 147 4.73 -14.06 8.67
N VAL A 148 5.46 -13.08 8.13
CA VAL A 148 5.13 -12.46 6.83
C VAL A 148 5.10 -13.49 5.71
N LYS A 149 6.07 -14.42 5.68
CA LYS A 149 6.09 -15.52 4.71
C LYS A 149 4.88 -16.44 4.83
N VAL A 150 4.50 -16.80 6.05
CA VAL A 150 3.34 -17.66 6.31
C VAL A 150 2.04 -16.98 5.89
N GLU A 151 1.88 -15.71 6.24
CA GLU A 151 0.73 -14.88 5.85
C GLU A 151 0.64 -14.77 4.33
N ASN A 152 1.73 -14.44 3.66
CA ASN A 152 1.79 -14.31 2.21
C ASN A 152 1.50 -15.63 1.49
N ALA A 153 2.07 -16.74 1.95
CA ALA A 153 1.81 -18.05 1.39
C ALA A 153 0.33 -18.46 1.59
N HIS A 154 -0.26 -18.14 2.73
CA HIS A 154 -1.67 -18.40 2.99
C HIS A 154 -2.60 -17.55 2.11
N LEU A 155 -2.26 -16.28 1.92
CA LEU A 155 -2.99 -15.36 1.07
C LEU A 155 -2.95 -15.79 -0.42
N LEU A 156 -1.77 -16.11 -0.95
CA LEU A 156 -1.61 -16.54 -2.34
C LEU A 156 -2.45 -17.80 -2.64
N LYS A 157 -2.52 -18.75 -1.70
CA LYS A 157 -3.40 -19.93 -1.83
C LYS A 157 -4.88 -19.58 -1.89
N GLN A 158 -5.33 -18.56 -1.14
CA GLN A 158 -6.72 -18.10 -1.21
C GLN A 158 -7.01 -17.42 -2.55
N ILE A 159 -6.09 -16.58 -3.03
CA ILE A 159 -6.20 -15.92 -4.33
C ILE A 159 -6.32 -16.96 -5.45
N GLU A 160 -5.42 -17.94 -5.48
CA GLU A 160 -5.45 -19.04 -6.45
C GLU A 160 -6.79 -19.81 -6.41
N ARG A 161 -7.31 -20.08 -5.20
CA ARG A 161 -8.61 -20.75 -5.03
C ARG A 161 -9.75 -19.94 -5.63
N ILE A 162 -9.76 -18.62 -5.43
CA ILE A 162 -10.79 -17.73 -6.00
C ILE A 162 -10.66 -17.68 -7.52
N LEU A 163 -9.45 -17.57 -8.06
CA LEU A 163 -9.24 -17.55 -9.52
C LEU A 163 -9.69 -18.87 -10.17
N THR A 164 -9.55 -20.00 -9.47
CA THR A 164 -9.93 -21.31 -9.97
C THR A 164 -11.43 -21.59 -9.83
N ASN A 165 -12.04 -21.19 -8.72
CA ASN A 165 -13.42 -21.59 -8.37
C ASN A 165 -14.45 -20.45 -8.47
N GLY A 166 -14.00 -19.22 -8.77
CA GLY A 166 -14.81 -18.02 -8.71
C GLY A 166 -15.01 -17.48 -7.30
N VAL A 167 -15.58 -16.27 -7.22
CA VAL A 167 -16.01 -15.64 -5.96
C VAL A 167 -17.44 -16.09 -5.65
N GLN A 168 -17.70 -16.57 -4.44
CA GLN A 168 -19.06 -16.81 -3.95
C GLN A 168 -19.51 -15.56 -3.18
N LEU A 169 -20.43 -14.80 -3.77
CA LEU A 169 -21.03 -13.59 -3.20
C LEU A 169 -22.43 -13.88 -2.66
#